data_AF-A0A9D3Y0C0-F1
#
_entry.id   AF-A0A9D3Y0C0-F1
#
_cell.length_a   1.000
_cell.length_b   1.000
_cell.length_c   1.000
_cell.angle_alpha   90.00
_cell.angle_beta   90.00
_cell.angle_gamma   90.00
#
_symmetry.space_group_name_H-M   'P 1'
#
loop_
_entity.id
_entity.type
_entity.pdbx_description
1 polymer ?
#
loop_
_entity_poly.entity_id
_entity_poly.type
_entity_poly.pdbx_seq_one_letter_code
_entity_poly.pdbx_strand_id
1 'polypeptide(L)'
;MPKSKGGKRKERNSSDNDPNASKVHKQRGPSTDTDTGNVPISEIINEANSVLFNVENLENSVFLQSPNCSGRGSLISESGSVVDYSIMANKSDEPTIRDVMALLTTVRSRLQCLEAKMNIIESIGKRMENFEKDIKRLWVVHEDRSKKVEERTSRVEDNVEGADIHAAELADRVHELEKERDTLRDNVSYLQSQSMRNNLVFTSVPESNENGNEKPETTEAKLRQHLVSAFKLTEEVASSFKFERVHRSPGMPT
;
A
#
# COMPACT_ATOMS: atom_id res chain seq x y z
N MET A 1 -48.05 49.72 0.97
CA MET A 1 -48.58 48.52 1.66
C MET A 1 -48.26 47.29 0.81
N PRO A 2 -48.03 46.07 1.36
CA PRO A 2 -48.45 45.61 2.69
C PRO A 2 -47.36 45.10 3.66
N LYS A 3 -47.68 45.29 4.95
CA LYS A 3 -47.47 44.42 6.14
C LYS A 3 -46.15 43.63 6.36
N SER A 4 -45.46 44.07 7.42
CA SER A 4 -44.52 43.28 8.25
C SER A 4 -45.20 42.14 9.03
N LYS A 5 -44.42 41.09 9.35
CA LYS A 5 -44.35 40.29 10.61
C LYS A 5 -43.04 39.49 10.53
N GLY A 6 -42.06 39.67 11.42
CA GLY A 6 -42.03 39.05 12.76
C GLY A 6 -41.60 37.57 12.63
N GLY A 7 -40.42 37.10 13.02
CA GLY A 7 -39.47 37.61 14.00
C GLY A 7 -39.50 36.73 15.25
N LYS A 8 -38.55 35.78 15.38
CA LYS A 8 -38.23 35.11 16.64
C LYS A 8 -36.74 34.79 16.74
N ARG A 9 -36.14 35.39 17.76
CA ARG A 9 -34.74 35.33 18.18
C ARG A 9 -34.65 34.27 19.28
N LYS A 10 -33.63 33.43 19.30
CA LYS A 10 -33.17 32.77 20.54
C LYS A 10 -31.68 33.00 20.68
N GLU A 11 -31.31 33.51 21.84
CA GLU A 11 -29.98 34.01 22.14
C GLU A 11 -29.20 33.04 23.01
N ARG A 12 -27.85 33.04 22.84
CA ARG A 12 -26.83 32.95 23.90
C ARG A 12 -26.72 31.60 24.67
N ASN A 13 -25.57 31.19 25.21
CA ASN A 13 -24.28 31.88 25.40
C ASN A 13 -23.12 30.86 25.65
N SER A 14 -21.85 31.31 25.51
CA SER A 14 -20.62 31.05 26.33
C SER A 14 -20.47 29.71 27.12
N SER A 15 -19.34 29.03 27.33
CA SER A 15 -17.87 29.31 27.21
C SER A 15 -17.12 28.05 27.76
N ASP A 16 -15.79 27.85 27.83
CA ASP A 16 -14.58 28.65 27.52
C ASP A 16 -13.33 27.75 27.32
N ASN A 17 -12.25 28.32 26.75
CA ASN A 17 -10.79 28.05 26.90
C ASN A 17 -10.16 26.62 27.01
N ASP A 18 -9.12 26.46 26.18
CA ASP A 18 -7.95 25.53 26.21
C ASP A 18 -7.13 25.55 27.53
N PRO A 19 -6.08 24.70 27.78
CA PRO A 19 -5.27 23.91 26.82
C PRO A 19 -4.83 22.45 27.19
N ASN A 20 -4.43 21.71 26.15
CA ASN A 20 -3.27 20.78 26.07
C ASN A 20 -3.08 19.64 27.12
N ALA A 21 -3.41 18.40 26.75
CA ALA A 21 -2.72 17.19 27.25
C ALA A 21 -2.84 16.00 26.27
N SER A 22 -1.72 15.31 26.02
CA SER A 22 -1.56 14.25 25.01
C SER A 22 -2.48 13.03 25.16
N LYS A 23 -3.00 12.51 24.03
CA LYS A 23 -3.16 11.05 23.84
C LYS A 23 -3.15 10.66 22.36
N VAL A 24 -2.20 9.80 22.01
CA VAL A 24 -2.04 9.20 20.68
C VAL A 24 -3.29 8.39 20.33
N HIS A 25 -4.04 8.82 19.32
CA HIS A 25 -5.11 8.02 18.74
C HIS A 25 -4.61 7.35 17.46
N LYS A 26 -4.11 6.11 17.59
CA LYS A 26 -3.91 5.22 16.44
C LYS A 26 -5.28 4.96 15.81
N GLN A 27 -5.61 5.66 14.73
CA GLN A 27 -6.77 5.28 13.93
C GLN A 27 -6.52 3.90 13.32
N ARG A 28 -7.46 3.01 13.66
CA ARG A 28 -7.47 1.60 13.29
C ARG A 28 -7.91 1.52 11.83
N GLY A 29 -7.03 1.01 10.96
CA GLY A 29 -7.41 0.70 9.58
C GLY A 29 -8.54 -0.35 9.54
N PRO A 30 -9.33 -0.41 8.46
CA PRO A 30 -10.42 -1.38 8.34
C PRO A 30 -9.88 -2.81 8.35
N SER A 31 -10.39 -3.65 9.27
CA SER A 31 -10.10 -5.08 9.30
C SER A 31 -10.70 -5.74 8.06
N THR A 32 -9.87 -6.40 7.26
CA THR A 32 -10.33 -7.29 6.18
C THR A 32 -9.97 -8.73 6.53
N ASP A 33 -10.77 -9.31 7.41
CA ASP A 33 -10.80 -10.76 7.61
C ASP A 33 -11.48 -11.43 6.40
N THR A 34 -10.72 -11.64 5.33
CA THR A 34 -11.02 -12.69 4.32
C THR A 34 -9.75 -13.42 3.94
N ASP A 35 -9.34 -14.29 4.87
CA ASP A 35 -8.77 -15.62 4.65
C ASP A 35 -8.48 -15.98 3.17
N THR A 36 -7.39 -15.43 2.66
CA THR A 36 -6.76 -15.83 1.40
C THR A 36 -5.27 -15.95 1.69
N GLY A 37 -4.81 -17.19 1.80
CA GLY A 37 -3.43 -17.49 2.18
C GLY A 37 -2.44 -16.80 1.26
N ASN A 38 -1.78 -15.76 1.78
CA ASN A 38 -0.55 -15.23 1.21
C ASN A 38 0.57 -16.25 1.44
N VAL A 39 0.54 -17.34 0.67
CA VAL A 39 1.64 -18.32 0.62
C VAL A 39 2.88 -17.52 0.18
N PRO A 40 3.90 -17.35 1.05
CA PRO A 40 5.08 -16.57 0.70
C PRO A 40 5.77 -17.21 -0.51
N ILE A 41 6.37 -16.37 -1.37
CA ILE A 41 6.99 -16.83 -2.64
C ILE A 41 8.03 -17.92 -2.40
N SER A 42 8.73 -17.90 -1.25
CA SER A 42 9.65 -18.96 -0.82
C SER A 42 8.98 -20.32 -0.62
N GLU A 43 7.74 -20.37 -0.15
CA GLU A 43 6.98 -21.60 0.08
C GLU A 43 6.47 -22.17 -1.25
N ILE A 44 6.02 -21.31 -2.18
CA ILE A 44 5.69 -21.70 -3.57
C ILE A 44 6.93 -22.28 -4.29
N ILE A 45 8.10 -21.63 -4.16
CA ILE A 45 9.35 -22.11 -4.75
C ILE A 45 9.81 -23.43 -4.11
N ASN A 46 9.67 -23.58 -2.79
CA ASN A 46 10.03 -24.81 -2.10
C ASN A 46 9.08 -25.97 -2.43
N GLU A 47 7.78 -25.70 -2.59
CA GLU A 47 6.81 -26.70 -3.05
C GLU A 47 7.08 -27.13 -4.50
N ALA A 48 7.35 -26.18 -5.40
CA ALA A 48 7.76 -26.48 -6.78
C ALA A 48 9.06 -27.31 -6.82
N ASN A 49 10.06 -26.97 -6.00
CA ASN A 49 11.30 -27.74 -5.89
C ASN A 49 11.08 -29.12 -5.28
N SER A 50 10.16 -29.27 -4.32
CA SER A 50 9.75 -30.56 -3.75
C SER A 50 9.11 -31.46 -4.81
N VAL A 51 8.27 -30.90 -5.70
CA VAL A 51 7.68 -31.66 -6.82
C VAL A 51 8.72 -32.02 -7.90
N LEU A 52 9.66 -31.12 -8.22
CA LEU A 52 10.63 -31.30 -9.29
C LEU A 52 11.87 -32.13 -8.90
N PHE A 53 12.28 -32.11 -7.63
CA PHE A 53 13.57 -32.65 -7.17
C PHE A 53 13.46 -33.60 -5.96
N ASN A 54 12.27 -34.12 -5.62
CA ASN A 54 12.16 -35.15 -4.57
C ASN A 54 12.86 -36.46 -4.99
N VAL A 55 14.07 -36.64 -4.47
CA VAL A 55 14.91 -37.85 -4.65
C VAL A 55 14.23 -39.10 -4.08
N GLU A 56 13.31 -38.95 -3.13
CA GLU A 56 12.57 -40.06 -2.52
C GLU A 56 11.51 -40.71 -3.44
N ASN A 57 11.18 -40.08 -4.58
CA ASN A 57 10.20 -40.60 -5.53
C ASN A 57 10.84 -41.31 -6.74
N LEU A 58 12.06 -41.83 -6.57
CA LEU A 58 12.87 -42.46 -7.64
C LEU A 58 12.21 -43.71 -8.25
N GLU A 59 11.28 -44.36 -7.53
CA GLU A 59 10.49 -45.50 -8.04
C GLU A 59 9.55 -45.10 -9.20
N ASN A 60 9.19 -43.82 -9.32
CA ASN A 60 8.40 -43.29 -10.44
C ASN A 60 9.25 -42.78 -11.62
N SER A 61 10.57 -43.02 -11.60
CA SER A 61 11.47 -42.64 -12.70
C SER A 61 11.09 -43.31 -14.01
N VAL A 62 10.58 -42.49 -14.94
CA VAL A 62 10.09 -42.89 -16.28
C VAL A 62 11.14 -43.60 -17.14
N PHE A 63 12.42 -43.57 -16.75
CA PHE A 63 13.54 -44.08 -17.54
C PHE A 63 14.18 -45.38 -17.02
N LEU A 64 13.75 -45.94 -15.87
CA LEU A 64 14.53 -46.99 -15.19
C LEU A 64 13.95 -48.42 -15.20
N GLN A 65 12.76 -48.66 -15.75
CA GLN A 65 12.19 -50.01 -15.86
C GLN A 65 11.77 -50.37 -17.30
N SER A 66 12.77 -50.55 -18.16
CA SER A 66 12.60 -51.52 -19.25
C SER A 66 12.50 -52.92 -18.63
N PRO A 67 11.49 -53.75 -18.98
CA PRO A 67 11.50 -55.14 -18.56
C PRO A 67 12.72 -55.83 -19.17
N ASN A 68 13.62 -56.32 -18.32
CA ASN A 68 14.80 -57.09 -18.70
C ASN A 68 14.36 -58.43 -19.32
N CYS A 69 14.04 -58.43 -20.62
CA CYS A 69 13.73 -59.62 -21.39
C CYS A 69 15.01 -60.44 -21.64
N SER A 70 15.61 -60.98 -20.58
CA SER A 70 16.79 -61.84 -20.61
C SER A 70 16.42 -63.26 -21.07
N GLY A 71 16.01 -63.37 -22.34
CA GLY A 71 16.03 -64.64 -23.05
C GLY A 71 17.49 -65.01 -23.32
N ARG A 72 18.10 -65.79 -22.41
CA ARG A 72 19.54 -66.14 -22.46
C ARG A 72 19.88 -67.13 -23.58
N GLY A 73 19.73 -66.70 -24.83
CA GLY A 73 20.43 -67.24 -25.98
C GLY A 73 21.55 -66.25 -26.36
N SER A 74 22.81 -66.64 -26.16
CA SER A 74 23.94 -65.76 -26.47
C SER A 74 24.08 -65.60 -27.98
N LEU A 75 23.80 -64.38 -28.49
CA LEU A 75 24.56 -63.65 -29.51
C LEU A 75 23.80 -62.36 -29.90
N ILE A 76 24.57 -61.38 -30.38
CA ILE A 76 24.17 -60.08 -30.97
C ILE A 76 24.21 -58.89 -30.00
N SER A 77 25.11 -57.96 -30.34
CA SER A 77 25.33 -56.66 -29.71
C SER A 77 24.30 -55.60 -30.14
N GLU A 78 24.46 -54.39 -29.60
CA GLU A 78 23.73 -53.18 -30.02
C GLU A 78 23.82 -52.88 -31.51
N SER A 79 22.96 -51.95 -31.94
CA SER A 79 22.78 -51.40 -33.30
C SER A 79 21.80 -52.16 -34.18
N GLY A 80 20.92 -51.41 -34.85
CA GLY A 80 19.84 -51.97 -35.66
C GLY A 80 20.38 -52.68 -36.89
N SER A 81 20.20 -54.00 -36.94
CA SER A 81 20.25 -54.75 -38.19
C SER A 81 18.84 -55.22 -38.57
N VAL A 82 18.59 -55.21 -39.88
CA VAL A 82 17.57 -56.05 -40.49
C VAL A 82 17.81 -57.50 -40.03
N VAL A 83 16.73 -58.27 -39.85
CA VAL A 83 16.83 -59.71 -39.59
C VAL A 83 17.51 -60.35 -40.80
N ASP A 84 18.79 -60.67 -40.65
CA ASP A 84 19.56 -61.32 -41.69
C ASP A 84 19.17 -62.80 -41.73
N TYR A 85 18.38 -63.18 -42.75
CA TYR A 85 17.95 -64.55 -42.99
C TYR A 85 19.08 -65.44 -43.56
N SER A 86 20.32 -64.97 -43.63
CA SER A 86 21.45 -65.65 -44.28
C SER A 86 22.03 -66.88 -43.55
N ILE A 87 21.40 -67.39 -42.50
CA ILE A 87 21.73 -68.71 -41.90
C ILE A 87 20.72 -69.80 -42.35
N MET A 88 20.33 -69.78 -43.63
CA MET A 88 19.60 -70.87 -44.30
C MET A 88 20.16 -71.18 -45.69
N ALA A 89 21.43 -70.84 -45.94
CA ALA A 89 22.14 -71.14 -47.18
C ALA A 89 23.30 -72.11 -46.94
N ASN A 90 23.00 -73.37 -46.59
CA ASN A 90 23.67 -74.55 -47.17
C ASN A 90 23.15 -75.89 -46.61
N LYS A 91 22.87 -76.80 -47.54
CA LYS A 91 22.61 -78.24 -47.39
C LYS A 91 21.27 -78.68 -46.75
N SER A 92 20.65 -79.59 -47.48
CA SER A 92 19.49 -80.42 -47.17
C SER A 92 19.65 -81.19 -45.85
N ASP A 93 19.12 -80.63 -44.76
CA ASP A 93 18.64 -81.39 -43.61
C ASP A 93 17.23 -80.88 -43.27
N GLU A 94 16.28 -81.81 -43.09
CA GLU A 94 14.90 -81.49 -42.76
C GLU A 94 14.84 -81.01 -41.29
N PRO A 95 14.18 -79.86 -40.99
CA PRO A 95 14.30 -79.24 -39.67
C PRO A 95 13.80 -80.16 -38.56
N THR A 96 14.65 -80.42 -37.57
CA THR A 96 14.28 -81.34 -36.48
C THR A 96 13.14 -80.75 -35.68
N ILE A 97 12.25 -81.60 -35.15
CA ILE A 97 11.19 -81.20 -34.20
C ILE A 97 11.76 -80.35 -33.04
N ARG A 98 13.00 -80.63 -32.62
CA ARG A 98 13.74 -79.86 -31.61
C ARG A 98 13.93 -78.39 -32.00
N ASP A 99 14.30 -78.12 -33.24
CA ASP A 99 14.64 -76.79 -33.74
C ASP A 99 13.37 -75.94 -33.89
N VAL A 100 12.30 -76.56 -34.39
CA VAL A 100 10.95 -75.97 -34.44
C VAL A 100 10.46 -75.61 -33.04
N MET A 101 10.62 -76.51 -32.05
CA MET A 101 10.20 -76.24 -30.67
C MET A 101 11.03 -75.12 -30.01
N ALA A 102 12.34 -75.06 -30.26
CA ALA A 102 13.19 -73.97 -29.76
C ALA A 102 12.79 -72.60 -30.35
N LEU A 103 12.48 -72.56 -31.65
CA LEU A 103 11.96 -71.37 -32.31
C LEU A 103 10.59 -70.95 -31.74
N LEU A 104 9.66 -71.89 -31.54
CA LEU A 104 8.35 -71.61 -30.93
C LEU A 104 8.47 -71.07 -29.50
N THR A 105 9.39 -71.60 -28.68
CA THR A 105 9.69 -71.06 -27.35
C THR A 105 10.22 -69.62 -27.42
N THR A 106 11.06 -69.32 -28.41
CA THR A 106 11.62 -67.97 -28.64
C THR A 106 10.55 -66.99 -29.13
N VAL A 107 9.64 -67.41 -30.00
CA VAL A 107 8.49 -66.59 -30.42
C VAL A 107 7.57 -66.33 -29.23
N ARG A 108 7.32 -67.33 -28.37
CA ARG A 108 6.47 -67.19 -27.18
C ARG A 108 7.02 -66.18 -26.17
N SER A 109 8.32 -66.22 -25.87
CA SER A 109 8.94 -65.26 -24.95
C SER A 109 8.97 -63.84 -25.53
N ARG A 110 9.16 -63.69 -26.85
CA ARG A 110 9.03 -62.40 -27.54
C ARG A 110 7.60 -61.84 -27.48
N LEU A 111 6.58 -62.67 -27.63
CA LEU A 111 5.18 -62.25 -27.48
C LEU A 111 4.89 -61.75 -26.07
N GLN A 112 5.32 -62.47 -25.03
CA GLN A 112 5.19 -62.03 -23.64
C GLN A 112 5.93 -60.70 -23.36
N CYS A 113 7.13 -60.53 -23.92
CA CYS A 113 7.89 -59.28 -23.82
C CYS A 113 7.17 -58.10 -24.54
N LEU A 114 6.49 -58.36 -25.67
CA LEU A 114 5.70 -57.35 -26.38
C LEU A 114 4.42 -56.98 -25.60
N GLU A 115 3.73 -57.96 -25.01
CA GLU A 115 2.54 -57.75 -24.18
C GLU A 115 2.88 -56.89 -22.94
N ALA A 116 3.99 -57.18 -22.26
CA ALA A 116 4.48 -56.35 -21.16
C ALA A 116 4.79 -54.90 -21.60
N LYS A 117 5.41 -54.71 -22.77
CA LYS A 117 5.67 -53.37 -23.32
C LYS A 117 4.38 -52.63 -23.72
N MET A 118 3.38 -53.34 -24.25
CA MET A 118 2.07 -52.76 -24.58
C MET A 118 1.40 -52.18 -23.34
N ASN A 119 1.39 -52.93 -22.22
CA ASN A 119 0.81 -52.49 -20.96
C ASN A 119 1.51 -51.23 -20.39
N ILE A 120 2.83 -51.12 -20.56
CA ILE A 120 3.59 -49.91 -20.17
C ILE A 120 3.20 -48.72 -21.06
N ILE A 121 3.06 -48.91 -22.37
CA ILE A 121 2.64 -47.85 -23.30
C ILE A 121 1.21 -47.39 -22.99
N GLU A 122 0.28 -48.30 -22.68
CA GLU A 122 -1.09 -47.95 -22.27
C GLU A 122 -1.11 -47.14 -20.97
N SER A 123 -0.28 -47.52 -19.98
CA SER A 123 -0.10 -46.76 -18.74
C SER A 123 0.43 -45.34 -19.01
N ILE A 124 1.45 -45.21 -19.88
CA ILE A 124 1.98 -43.90 -20.29
C ILE A 124 0.91 -43.05 -20.98
N GLY A 125 0.09 -43.64 -21.87
CA GLY A 125 -1.02 -42.97 -22.53
C GLY A 125 -2.02 -42.37 -21.52
N LYS A 126 -2.47 -43.17 -20.54
CA LYS A 126 -3.38 -42.72 -19.48
C LYS A 126 -2.81 -41.58 -18.64
N ARG A 127 -1.49 -41.59 -18.35
CA ARG A 127 -0.82 -40.46 -17.67
C ARG A 127 -0.77 -39.21 -18.56
N MET A 128 -0.48 -39.37 -19.85
CA MET A 128 -0.42 -38.26 -20.81
C MET A 128 -1.78 -37.56 -20.97
N GLU A 129 -2.87 -38.32 -21.04
CA GLU A 129 -4.24 -37.75 -21.02
C GLU A 129 -4.54 -36.96 -19.74
N ASN A 130 -4.02 -37.39 -18.60
CA ASN A 130 -4.20 -36.67 -17.34
C ASN A 130 -3.41 -35.37 -17.32
N PHE A 131 -2.15 -35.38 -17.76
CA PHE A 131 -1.37 -34.15 -17.94
C PHE A 131 -2.02 -33.18 -18.94
N GLU A 132 -2.62 -33.67 -20.02
CA GLU A 132 -3.36 -32.81 -20.96
C GLU A 132 -4.58 -32.15 -20.29
N LYS A 133 -5.30 -32.86 -19.42
CA LYS A 133 -6.40 -32.30 -18.61
C LYS A 133 -5.89 -31.27 -17.60
N ASP A 134 -4.75 -31.54 -16.96
CA ASP A 134 -4.12 -30.60 -16.01
C ASP A 134 -3.65 -29.31 -16.69
N ILE A 135 -2.98 -29.41 -17.84
CA ILE A 135 -2.53 -28.26 -18.64
C ILE A 135 -3.74 -27.40 -19.06
N LYS A 136 -4.83 -28.03 -19.53
CA LYS A 136 -6.06 -27.30 -19.88
C LYS A 136 -6.70 -26.60 -18.68
N ARG A 137 -6.71 -27.23 -17.50
CA ARG A 137 -7.18 -26.58 -16.26
C ARG A 137 -6.30 -25.41 -15.86
N LEU A 138 -4.98 -25.59 -15.88
CA LEU A 138 -4.01 -24.56 -15.51
C LEU A 138 -4.11 -23.34 -16.43
N TRP A 139 -4.34 -23.57 -17.74
CA TRP A 139 -4.55 -22.50 -18.71
C TRP A 139 -5.76 -21.62 -18.37
N VAL A 140 -6.91 -22.23 -18.04
CA VAL A 140 -8.12 -21.49 -17.64
C VAL A 140 -7.87 -20.68 -16.36
N VAL A 141 -7.25 -21.30 -15.35
CA VAL A 141 -6.92 -20.61 -14.08
C VAL A 141 -5.94 -19.45 -14.31
N HIS A 142 -4.98 -19.60 -15.23
CA HIS A 142 -4.07 -18.53 -15.61
C HIS A 142 -4.81 -17.37 -16.27
N GLU A 143 -5.68 -17.64 -17.24
CA GLU A 143 -6.45 -16.63 -17.97
C GLU A 143 -7.39 -15.84 -17.04
N ASP A 144 -8.15 -16.55 -16.19
CA ASP A 144 -9.03 -15.94 -15.18
C ASP A 144 -8.25 -15.06 -14.19
N ARG A 145 -7.06 -15.52 -13.77
CA ARG A 145 -6.18 -14.75 -12.86
C ARG A 145 -5.57 -13.54 -13.57
N SER A 146 -5.17 -13.69 -14.83
CA SER A 146 -4.62 -12.60 -15.66
C SER A 146 -5.65 -11.48 -15.81
N LYS A 147 -6.86 -11.82 -16.25
CA LYS A 147 -7.98 -10.88 -16.37
C LYS A 147 -8.30 -10.16 -15.05
N LYS A 148 -8.30 -10.90 -13.92
CA LYS A 148 -8.55 -10.33 -12.58
C LYS A 148 -7.39 -9.48 -12.06
N VAL A 149 -6.19 -9.61 -12.60
CA VAL A 149 -5.08 -8.68 -12.35
C VAL A 149 -5.28 -7.42 -13.18
N GLU A 150 -5.60 -7.55 -14.47
CA GLU A 150 -5.89 -6.41 -15.37
C GLU A 150 -7.01 -5.50 -14.84
N GLU A 151 -8.16 -6.09 -14.48
CA GLU A 151 -9.31 -5.37 -13.87
C GLU A 151 -8.94 -4.62 -12.58
N ARG A 152 -7.97 -5.14 -11.81
CA ARG A 152 -7.46 -4.48 -10.60
C ARG A 152 -6.46 -3.39 -10.92
N THR A 153 -5.60 -3.58 -11.91
CA THR A 153 -4.61 -2.60 -12.36
C THR A 153 -5.31 -1.36 -12.90
N SER A 154 -6.23 -1.52 -13.86
CA SER A 154 -7.05 -0.42 -14.39
C SER A 154 -7.81 0.31 -13.27
N ARG A 155 -8.43 -0.41 -12.34
CA ARG A 155 -9.10 0.24 -11.19
C ARG A 155 -8.12 1.00 -10.28
N VAL A 156 -6.88 0.54 -10.12
CA VAL A 156 -5.86 1.27 -9.35
C VAL A 156 -5.42 2.54 -10.10
N GLU A 157 -5.24 2.46 -11.42
CA GLU A 157 -4.91 3.59 -12.29
C GLU A 157 -6.00 4.68 -12.21
N ASP A 158 -7.28 4.32 -12.37
CA ASP A 158 -8.43 5.24 -12.23
C ASP A 158 -8.43 5.96 -10.86
N ASN A 159 -8.13 5.24 -9.78
CA ASN A 159 -8.09 5.81 -8.42
C ASN A 159 -6.87 6.71 -8.21
N VAL A 160 -5.74 6.42 -8.85
CA VAL A 160 -4.52 7.24 -8.79
C VAL A 160 -4.73 8.54 -9.56
N GLU A 161 -5.31 8.49 -10.76
CA GLU A 161 -5.66 9.68 -11.54
C GLU A 161 -6.67 10.57 -10.79
N GLY A 162 -7.73 9.98 -10.23
CA GLY A 162 -8.69 10.72 -9.40
C GLY A 162 -8.07 11.35 -8.15
N ALA A 163 -7.10 10.68 -7.53
CA ALA A 163 -6.38 11.21 -6.38
C ALA A 163 -5.43 12.36 -6.74
N ASP A 164 -4.78 12.31 -7.91
CA ASP A 164 -3.90 13.37 -8.42
C ASP A 164 -4.69 14.64 -8.74
N ILE A 165 -5.86 14.51 -9.38
CA ILE A 165 -6.79 15.62 -9.63
C ILE A 165 -7.20 16.30 -8.32
N HIS A 166 -7.64 15.52 -7.32
CA HIS A 166 -8.04 16.08 -6.02
C HIS A 166 -6.86 16.67 -5.22
N ALA A 167 -5.65 16.15 -5.40
CA ALA A 167 -4.45 16.73 -4.80
C ALA A 167 -4.12 18.11 -5.41
N ALA A 168 -4.28 18.26 -6.73
CA ALA A 168 -4.12 19.55 -7.42
C ALA A 168 -5.20 20.57 -6.98
N GLU A 169 -6.47 20.18 -6.96
CA GLU A 169 -7.57 21.03 -6.47
C GLU A 169 -7.34 21.52 -5.03
N LEU A 170 -6.84 20.64 -4.15
CA LEU A 170 -6.53 20.98 -2.77
C LEU A 170 -5.31 21.90 -2.67
N ALA A 171 -4.27 21.71 -3.49
CA ALA A 171 -3.10 22.57 -3.53
C ALA A 171 -3.45 24.01 -3.95
N ASP A 172 -4.26 24.16 -5.00
CA ASP A 172 -4.77 25.47 -5.44
C ASP A 172 -5.59 26.16 -4.33
N ARG A 173 -6.46 25.41 -3.65
CA ARG A 173 -7.28 25.95 -2.56
C ARG A 173 -6.45 26.33 -1.33
N VAL A 174 -5.37 25.60 -1.01
CA VAL A 174 -4.43 25.99 0.04
C VAL A 174 -3.73 27.30 -0.34
N HIS A 175 -3.24 27.43 -1.57
CA HIS A 175 -2.57 28.65 -2.03
C HIS A 175 -3.49 29.88 -1.98
N GLU A 176 -4.77 29.74 -2.35
CA GLU A 176 -5.77 30.80 -2.23
C GLU A 176 -5.97 31.22 -0.76
N LEU A 177 -6.11 30.27 0.16
CA LEU A 177 -6.27 30.54 1.60
C LEU A 177 -5.02 31.17 2.23
N GLU A 178 -3.82 30.78 1.82
CA GLU A 178 -2.57 31.41 2.27
C GLU A 178 -2.51 32.90 1.91
N LYS A 179 -2.92 33.22 0.68
CA LYS A 179 -3.01 34.59 0.15
C LYS A 179 -4.09 35.42 0.85
N GLU A 180 -5.26 34.84 1.11
CA GLU A 180 -6.31 35.48 1.93
C GLU A 180 -5.79 35.77 3.34
N ARG A 181 -5.11 34.81 3.97
CA ARG A 181 -4.51 34.94 5.31
C ARG A 181 -3.47 36.06 5.37
N ASP A 182 -2.57 36.17 4.39
CA ASP A 182 -1.59 37.26 4.37
C ASP A 182 -2.26 38.62 4.13
N THR A 183 -3.25 38.69 3.23
CA THR A 183 -4.06 39.90 3.02
C THR A 183 -4.77 40.35 4.30
N LEU A 184 -5.34 39.41 5.06
CA LEU A 184 -5.98 39.69 6.35
C LEU A 184 -4.97 40.14 7.42
N ARG A 185 -3.78 39.54 7.46
CA ARG A 185 -2.70 39.94 8.37
C ARG A 185 -2.25 41.38 8.12
N ASP A 186 -2.08 41.76 6.87
CA ASP A 186 -1.70 43.12 6.48
C ASP A 186 -2.81 44.12 6.84
N ASN A 187 -4.07 43.77 6.55
CA ASN A 187 -5.23 44.58 6.94
C ASN A 187 -5.34 44.79 8.46
N VAL A 188 -5.13 43.75 9.27
CA VAL A 188 -5.12 43.85 10.74
C VAL A 188 -3.98 44.75 11.20
N SER A 189 -2.78 44.59 10.65
CA SER A 189 -1.59 45.39 10.99
C SER A 189 -1.80 46.87 10.64
N TYR A 190 -2.41 47.15 9.48
CA TYR A 190 -2.77 48.49 9.03
C TYR A 190 -3.84 49.13 9.95
N LEU A 191 -4.93 48.43 10.24
CA LEU A 191 -6.00 48.93 11.10
C LEU A 191 -5.54 49.14 12.54
N GLN A 192 -4.70 48.26 13.09
CA GLN A 192 -4.09 48.44 14.40
C GLN A 192 -3.19 49.68 14.41
N SER A 193 -2.34 49.87 13.38
CA SER A 193 -1.49 51.05 13.26
C SER A 193 -2.32 52.35 13.16
N GLN A 194 -3.43 52.32 12.41
CA GLN A 194 -4.35 53.44 12.30
C GLN A 194 -5.06 53.75 13.63
N SER A 195 -5.50 52.72 14.36
CA SER A 195 -6.17 52.85 15.65
C SER A 195 -5.22 53.33 16.76
N MET A 196 -3.96 52.90 16.74
CA MET A 196 -2.95 53.32 17.72
C MET A 196 -2.28 54.66 17.37
N ARG A 197 -2.55 55.25 16.21
CA ARG A 197 -1.86 56.46 15.70
C ARG A 197 -1.86 57.65 16.67
N ASN A 198 -2.93 57.82 17.43
CA ASN A 198 -3.09 58.93 18.38
C ASN A 198 -2.72 58.53 19.82
N ASN A 199 -2.32 57.27 20.04
CA ASN A 199 -1.96 56.76 21.36
C ASN A 199 -0.47 57.03 21.62
N LEU A 200 -0.17 57.61 22.79
CA LEU A 200 1.19 57.80 23.28
C LEU A 200 1.41 56.92 24.50
N VAL A 201 2.54 56.22 24.53
CA VAL A 201 2.97 55.40 25.68
C VAL A 201 4.02 56.17 26.46
N PHE A 202 3.71 56.49 27.72
CA PHE A 202 4.63 57.14 28.65
C PHE A 202 5.17 56.10 29.62
N THR A 203 6.48 55.88 29.60
CA THR A 203 7.19 55.02 30.56
C THR A 203 7.66 55.83 31.76
N SER A 204 7.97 55.17 32.88
CA SER A 204 8.55 55.80 34.08
C SER A 204 7.67 56.87 34.76
N VAL A 205 6.35 56.86 34.52
CA VAL A 205 5.39 57.68 35.26
C VAL A 205 5.11 57.01 36.61
N PRO A 206 5.38 57.65 37.77
CA PRO A 206 5.23 57.01 39.08
C PRO A 206 3.83 56.44 39.33
N GLU A 207 3.76 55.21 39.84
CA GLU A 207 2.49 54.56 40.21
C GLU A 207 1.97 55.04 41.57
N SER A 208 0.74 54.69 41.92
CA SER A 208 0.24 54.86 43.30
C SER A 208 0.68 53.67 44.14
N ASN A 209 0.86 53.89 45.44
CA ASN A 209 1.09 52.80 46.41
C ASN A 209 -0.15 51.88 46.58
N GLU A 210 -1.27 52.20 45.91
CA GLU A 210 -2.46 51.38 45.81
C GLU A 210 -2.33 50.39 44.64
N ASN A 211 -2.04 49.12 44.95
CA ASN A 211 -1.78 48.02 44.02
C ASN A 211 -2.67 48.01 42.75
N GLY A 212 -2.17 48.62 41.66
CA GLY A 212 -2.72 48.54 40.30
C GLY A 212 -4.09 49.19 40.05
N ASN A 213 -4.81 49.63 41.08
CA ASN A 213 -6.21 50.11 40.97
C ASN A 213 -6.31 51.65 40.90
N GLU A 214 -5.33 52.29 40.26
CA GLU A 214 -5.32 53.74 40.05
C GLU A 214 -6.48 54.19 39.13
N LYS A 215 -7.29 55.15 39.59
CA LYS A 215 -8.40 55.69 38.79
C LYS A 215 -7.88 56.43 37.54
N PRO A 216 -8.67 56.55 36.46
CA PRO A 216 -8.29 57.31 35.27
C PRO A 216 -7.93 58.77 35.60
N GLU A 217 -8.71 59.41 36.47
CA GLU A 217 -8.53 60.81 36.93
C GLU A 217 -7.16 61.02 37.60
N THR A 218 -6.77 60.13 38.51
CA THR A 218 -5.46 60.17 39.19
C THR A 218 -4.30 59.84 38.25
N THR A 219 -4.52 58.93 37.30
CA THR A 219 -3.53 58.59 36.27
C THR A 219 -3.26 59.79 35.36
N GLU A 220 -4.30 60.51 34.93
CA GLU A 220 -4.18 61.71 34.10
C GLU A 220 -3.47 62.85 34.86
N ALA A 221 -3.84 63.10 36.12
CA ALA A 221 -3.19 64.13 36.94
C ALA A 221 -1.68 63.90 37.06
N LYS A 222 -1.25 62.66 37.33
CA LYS A 222 0.18 62.29 37.35
C LYS A 222 0.85 62.41 35.99
N LEU A 223 0.16 62.05 34.90
CA LEU A 223 0.69 62.25 33.56
C LEU A 223 0.93 63.74 33.27
N ARG A 224 0.00 64.63 33.63
CA ARG A 224 0.18 66.09 33.47
C ARG A 224 1.36 66.61 34.31
N GLN A 225 1.52 66.15 35.56
CA GLN A 225 2.68 66.48 36.39
C GLN A 225 4.01 65.94 35.81
N HIS A 226 3.98 64.74 35.22
CA HIS A 226 5.13 64.16 34.52
C HIS A 226 5.48 64.95 33.26
N LEU A 227 4.50 65.44 32.50
CA LEU A 227 4.71 66.32 31.35
C LEU A 227 5.39 67.64 31.74
N VAL A 228 4.96 68.28 32.83
CA VAL A 228 5.61 69.49 33.37
C VAL A 228 7.05 69.20 33.80
N SER A 229 7.28 68.14 34.59
CA SER A 229 8.59 67.86 35.19
C SER A 229 9.62 67.27 34.21
N ALA A 230 9.24 66.26 33.42
CA ALA A 230 10.17 65.56 32.52
C ALA A 230 10.38 66.31 31.19
N PHE A 231 9.32 66.89 30.62
CA PHE A 231 9.37 67.59 29.34
C PHE A 231 9.49 69.13 29.46
N LYS A 232 9.54 69.67 30.69
CA LYS A 232 9.70 71.11 31.00
C LYS A 232 8.62 71.99 30.37
N LEU A 233 7.40 71.46 30.25
CA LEU A 233 6.24 72.20 29.77
C LEU A 233 5.69 73.11 30.88
N THR A 234 5.12 74.26 30.52
CA THR A 234 4.41 75.12 31.49
C THR A 234 3.09 74.48 31.92
N GLU A 235 2.62 74.79 33.13
CA GLU A 235 1.37 74.21 33.66
C GLU A 235 0.15 74.54 32.78
N GLU A 236 0.09 75.74 32.19
CA GLU A 236 -0.96 76.13 31.24
C GLU A 236 -0.96 75.24 29.99
N VAL A 237 0.20 75.00 29.39
CA VAL A 237 0.34 74.13 28.21
C VAL A 237 0.01 72.69 28.58
N ALA A 238 0.52 72.19 29.71
CA ALA A 238 0.22 70.84 30.21
C ALA A 238 -1.27 70.65 30.55
N SER A 239 -1.97 71.72 30.96
CA SER A 239 -3.42 71.72 31.22
C SER A 239 -4.25 71.80 29.94
N SER A 240 -3.73 72.42 28.87
CA SER A 240 -4.44 72.58 27.59
C SER A 240 -4.66 71.27 26.82
N PHE A 241 -3.87 70.23 27.08
CA PHE A 241 -4.04 68.92 26.43
C PHE A 241 -5.39 68.28 26.75
N LYS A 242 -6.02 67.71 25.72
CA LYS A 242 -7.25 66.93 25.82
C LYS A 242 -6.91 65.45 25.62
N PHE A 243 -7.19 64.62 26.62
CA PHE A 243 -7.03 63.18 26.54
C PHE A 243 -8.41 62.53 26.35
N GLU A 244 -8.53 61.60 25.40
CA GLU A 244 -9.75 60.82 25.22
C GLU A 244 -9.85 59.68 26.24
N ARG A 245 -8.72 59.03 26.53
CA ARG A 245 -8.60 57.97 27.56
C ARG A 245 -7.16 57.89 28.06
N VAL A 246 -6.99 57.94 29.38
CA VAL A 246 -5.71 57.66 30.06
C VAL A 246 -5.88 56.44 30.95
N HIS A 247 -4.94 55.49 30.89
CA HIS A 247 -4.92 54.29 31.72
C HIS A 247 -3.50 53.73 31.80
N ARG A 248 -3.22 52.93 32.84
CA ARG A 248 -2.02 52.09 32.89
C ARG A 248 -2.17 50.94 31.91
N SER A 249 -1.11 50.61 31.17
CA SER A 249 -1.04 49.36 30.44
C SER A 249 -0.99 48.19 31.44
N PRO A 250 -1.81 47.14 31.30
CA PRO A 250 -1.55 45.90 32.05
C PRO A 250 -0.12 45.44 31.72
N GLY A 251 0.63 45.04 32.74
CA GLY A 251 2.09 44.89 32.64
C GLY A 251 2.53 44.07 31.44
N MET A 252 3.33 44.68 30.56
CA MET A 252 4.08 43.93 29.55
C MET A 252 5.08 43.03 30.28
N PRO A 253 5.17 41.72 29.96
CA PRO A 253 6.26 40.90 30.44
C PRO A 253 7.58 41.46 29.90
N THR A 254 8.47 41.84 30.81
CA THR A 254 9.85 42.27 30.57
C THR A 254 10.78 41.08 30.39
#